data_AF-A0AAU3ETE8-F1
#
_entry.id   AF-A0AAU3ETE8-F1
#
_cell.length_a   1.000
_cell.length_b   1.000
_cell.length_c   1.000
_cell.angle_alpha   90.00
_cell.angle_beta   90.00
_cell.angle_gamma   90.00
#
_symmetry.space_group_name_H-M   'P 1'
#
loop_
_entity.id
_entity.type
_entity.pdbx_description
1 polymer ?
#
loop_
_entity_poly.entity_id
_entity_poly.type
_entity_poly.pdbx_seq_one_letter_code
_entity_poly.pdbx_strand_id
1 'polypeptide(L)'
;MHYFFVSPSKVRQFPPQVPGVDLDPAALVTRPGALPDGTPFFVGDDMRPREPITSYFFDLAKWVGAESLEDYAYDVMALEDFLGTVLDPPADLLSATEDDLVAYRRYRTALQPSPVRPATWRRNRVSIDGFYDWAVDTGLLEARPYRVRCNGRDALSGGPVQDLDVRHLTHRQWVLLHRVGLGGDLPDGSPDPSFRGGDRHAMFFAALAVAAQLDRNYIRRPKALETWQAVPASHFSATE
;
A
#
# COMPACT_ATOMS: atom_id res chain seq x y z
N MET A 1 -6.87 -19.86 2.47
CA MET A 1 -5.68 -20.39 1.78
C MET A 1 -5.15 -21.60 2.54
N HIS A 2 -4.83 -22.68 1.83
CA HIS A 2 -4.11 -23.81 2.40
C HIS A 2 -2.60 -23.60 2.23
N TYR A 3 -1.84 -23.79 3.30
CA TYR A 3 -0.38 -23.65 3.29
C TYR A 3 0.26 -24.82 4.03
N PHE A 4 1.48 -25.16 3.61
CA PHE A 4 2.24 -26.28 4.14
C PHE A 4 3.72 -25.96 4.12
N PHE A 5 4.49 -26.71 4.90
CA PHE A 5 5.94 -26.62 4.94
C PHE A 5 6.55 -27.97 4.54
N VAL A 6 7.57 -27.93 3.68
CA VAL A 6 8.35 -29.12 3.32
C VAL A 6 9.00 -29.67 4.59
N SER A 7 8.85 -30.98 4.81
CA SER A 7 9.42 -31.67 5.97
C SER A 7 9.85 -33.10 5.63
N PRO A 8 11.11 -33.32 5.23
CA PRO A 8 11.63 -34.65 4.91
C PRO A 8 11.60 -35.60 6.11
N SER A 9 11.66 -35.08 7.33
CA SER A 9 11.51 -35.87 8.57
C SER A 9 10.08 -36.42 8.70
N LYS A 10 9.04 -35.58 8.50
CA LYS A 10 7.64 -36.03 8.53
C LYS A 10 7.33 -37.04 7.44
N VAL A 11 7.85 -36.86 6.23
CA VAL A 11 7.64 -37.82 5.12
C VAL A 11 8.27 -39.18 5.44
N ARG A 12 9.43 -39.22 6.09
CA ARG A 12 10.06 -40.47 6.53
C ARG A 12 9.31 -41.14 7.68
N GLN A 13 8.78 -40.35 8.61
CA GLN A 13 8.01 -40.85 9.76
C GLN A 13 6.60 -41.32 9.38
N PHE A 14 5.98 -40.63 8.43
CA PHE A 14 4.61 -40.85 7.97
C PHE A 14 4.60 -40.90 6.43
N PRO A 15 5.11 -41.99 5.83
CA PRO A 15 5.20 -42.11 4.38
C PRO A 15 3.81 -42.09 3.75
N PRO A 16 3.49 -41.10 2.88
CA PRO A 16 2.18 -41.00 2.27
C PRO A 16 1.87 -42.24 1.43
N GLN A 17 0.65 -42.75 1.56
CA GLN A 17 0.12 -43.82 0.72
C GLN A 17 -0.82 -43.19 -0.30
N VAL A 18 -0.42 -43.15 -1.57
CA VAL A 18 -1.25 -42.63 -2.66
C VAL A 18 -1.75 -43.81 -3.49
N PRO A 19 -3.05 -44.13 -3.46
CA PRO A 19 -3.59 -45.28 -4.19
C PRO A 19 -3.26 -45.20 -5.68
N GLY A 20 -2.71 -46.29 -6.23
CA GLY A 20 -2.39 -46.40 -7.65
C GLY A 20 -1.14 -45.66 -8.11
N VAL A 21 -0.33 -45.12 -7.19
CA VAL A 21 0.92 -44.43 -7.51
C VAL A 21 2.08 -45.12 -6.79
N ASP A 22 2.98 -45.74 -7.56
CA ASP A 22 4.24 -46.26 -7.05
C ASP A 22 5.20 -45.09 -6.83
N LEU A 23 5.33 -44.66 -5.57
CA LEU A 23 6.15 -43.53 -5.17
C LEU A 23 7.00 -43.94 -3.98
N ASP A 24 8.32 -43.75 -4.08
CA ASP A 24 9.19 -43.73 -2.90
C ASP A 24 9.22 -42.30 -2.34
N PRO A 25 8.48 -42.02 -1.25
CA PRO A 25 8.36 -40.66 -0.73
C PRO A 25 9.69 -40.16 -0.15
N ALA A 26 10.51 -41.07 0.40
CA ALA A 26 11.79 -40.71 1.00
C ALA A 26 12.82 -40.34 -0.09
N ALA A 27 12.86 -41.09 -1.19
CA ALA A 27 13.70 -40.73 -2.34
C ALA A 27 13.27 -39.39 -2.97
N LEU A 28 11.96 -39.12 -3.04
CA LEU A 28 11.45 -37.87 -3.63
C LEU A 28 11.92 -36.62 -2.87
N VAL A 29 11.92 -36.66 -1.54
CA VAL A 29 12.27 -35.51 -0.70
C VAL A 29 13.77 -35.39 -0.40
N THR A 30 14.58 -36.36 -0.84
CA THR A 30 16.05 -36.35 -0.62
C THR A 30 16.86 -36.30 -1.91
N ARG A 31 16.20 -36.33 -3.08
CA ARG A 31 16.86 -36.24 -4.38
C ARG A 31 17.61 -34.92 -4.59
N PRO A 32 18.63 -34.87 -5.45
CA PRO A 32 19.21 -33.61 -5.91
C PRO A 32 18.13 -32.66 -6.46
N GLY A 33 18.09 -31.42 -5.97
CA GLY A 33 17.05 -30.44 -6.33
C GLY A 33 15.73 -30.61 -5.58
N ALA A 34 15.65 -31.47 -4.56
CA ALA A 34 14.54 -31.44 -3.61
C ALA A 34 14.49 -30.09 -2.89
N LEU A 35 13.29 -29.65 -2.56
CA LEU A 35 13.09 -28.43 -1.81
C LEU A 35 13.70 -28.57 -0.40
N PRO A 36 14.41 -27.53 0.09
CA PRO A 36 14.92 -27.51 1.45
C PRO A 36 13.83 -27.70 2.51
N ASP A 37 14.21 -28.26 3.66
CA ASP A 37 13.34 -28.35 4.84
C ASP A 37 12.82 -26.96 5.24
N GLY A 38 11.56 -26.89 5.64
CA GLY A 38 10.90 -25.63 6.00
C GLY A 38 10.53 -24.72 4.84
N THR A 39 10.69 -25.15 3.57
CA THR A 39 10.19 -24.38 2.42
C THR A 39 8.67 -24.33 2.46
N PRO A 40 8.03 -23.15 2.56
CA PRO A 40 6.58 -23.04 2.49
C PRO A 40 6.09 -23.22 1.05
N PHE A 41 4.89 -23.75 0.91
CA PHE A 41 4.14 -23.76 -0.33
C PHE A 41 2.65 -23.58 -0.06
N PHE A 42 1.96 -22.98 -1.02
CA PHE A 42 0.59 -22.54 -0.87
C PHE A 42 -0.23 -23.18 -1.98
N VAL A 43 -1.39 -23.72 -1.65
CA VAL A 43 -2.28 -24.35 -2.63
C VAL A 43 -3.66 -23.75 -2.59
N GLY A 44 -4.25 -23.61 -3.78
CA GLY A 44 -5.65 -23.24 -3.96
C GLY A 44 -6.57 -24.41 -3.65
N ASP A 45 -7.87 -24.14 -3.68
CA ASP A 45 -8.90 -25.17 -3.49
C ASP A 45 -8.89 -26.24 -4.60
N ASP A 46 -8.28 -25.92 -5.75
CA ASP A 46 -8.03 -26.80 -6.87
C ASP A 46 -6.73 -27.63 -6.74
N MET A 47 -6.07 -27.56 -5.57
CA MET A 47 -4.79 -28.21 -5.27
C MET A 47 -3.63 -27.76 -6.18
N ARG A 48 -3.75 -26.61 -6.86
CA ARG A 48 -2.65 -26.02 -7.62
C ARG A 48 -1.84 -25.05 -6.77
N PRO A 49 -0.52 -24.89 -7.03
CA PRO A 49 0.28 -23.86 -6.41
C PRO A 49 -0.36 -22.48 -6.57
N ARG A 50 -0.43 -21.72 -5.48
CA ARG A 50 -0.84 -20.31 -5.55
C ARG A 50 0.38 -19.49 -5.93
N GLU A 51 0.32 -18.92 -7.12
CA GLU A 51 1.34 -18.01 -7.62
C GLU A 51 0.94 -16.56 -7.34
N PRO A 52 1.93 -15.66 -7.16
CA PRO A 52 3.38 -15.90 -7.28
C PRO A 52 4.06 -16.34 -5.97
N ILE A 53 3.33 -16.38 -4.86
CA ILE A 53 3.89 -16.59 -3.52
C ILE A 53 4.62 -17.94 -3.39
N THR A 54 4.14 -19.00 -4.04
CA THR A 54 4.81 -20.31 -3.99
C THR A 54 6.16 -20.27 -4.70
N SER A 55 6.22 -19.71 -5.92
CA SER A 55 7.48 -19.55 -6.64
C SER A 55 8.49 -18.67 -5.91
N TYR A 56 8.03 -17.59 -5.27
CA TYR A 56 8.88 -16.73 -4.45
C TYR A 56 9.62 -17.52 -3.36
N PHE A 57 8.89 -18.33 -2.58
CA PHE A 57 9.52 -19.08 -1.49
C PHE A 57 10.38 -20.24 -1.98
N PHE A 58 10.08 -20.83 -3.14
CA PHE A 58 10.95 -21.84 -3.75
C PHE A 58 12.30 -21.24 -4.16
N ASP A 59 12.31 -20.00 -4.64
CA ASP A 59 13.55 -19.30 -4.94
C ASP A 59 14.28 -18.89 -3.65
N LEU A 60 13.58 -18.29 -2.69
CA LEU A 60 14.14 -17.82 -1.44
C LEU A 60 14.77 -18.95 -0.60
N ALA A 61 14.17 -20.14 -0.61
CA ALA A 61 14.65 -21.30 0.14
C ALA A 61 16.05 -21.78 -0.28
N LYS A 62 16.54 -21.37 -1.46
CA LYS A 62 17.92 -21.65 -1.89
C LYS A 62 18.96 -20.97 -1.00
N TRP A 63 18.58 -19.90 -0.30
CA TRP A 63 19.49 -19.01 0.40
C TRP A 63 19.15 -18.79 1.88
N VAL A 64 17.94 -19.15 2.31
CA VAL A 64 17.40 -18.85 3.65
C VAL A 64 17.06 -20.14 4.39
N GLY A 65 17.35 -20.18 5.70
CA GLY A 65 17.07 -21.34 6.56
C GLY A 65 15.59 -21.46 6.96
N ALA A 66 15.18 -22.66 7.36
CA ALA A 66 13.79 -23.05 7.67
C ALA A 66 13.05 -22.10 8.63
N GLU A 67 13.67 -21.73 9.76
CA GLU A 67 13.03 -20.85 10.76
C GLU A 67 12.73 -19.46 10.17
N SER A 68 13.68 -18.90 9.40
CA SER A 68 13.48 -17.62 8.73
C SER A 68 12.46 -17.71 7.60
N LEU A 69 12.43 -18.82 6.85
CA LEU A 69 11.40 -19.06 5.83
C LEU A 69 9.99 -19.10 6.46
N GLU A 70 9.84 -19.75 7.61
CA GLU A 70 8.58 -19.81 8.34
C GLU A 70 8.14 -18.42 8.81
N ASP A 71 9.04 -17.66 9.44
CA ASP A 71 8.77 -16.28 9.84
C ASP A 71 8.36 -15.39 8.66
N TYR A 72 9.09 -15.48 7.54
CA TYR A 72 8.80 -14.71 6.34
C TYR A 72 7.49 -15.15 5.67
N ALA A 73 7.17 -16.44 5.70
CA ALA A 73 5.89 -16.96 5.22
C ALA A 73 4.73 -16.33 5.98
N TYR A 74 4.76 -16.33 7.31
CA TYR A 74 3.71 -15.71 8.12
C TYR A 74 3.59 -14.20 7.86
N ASP A 75 4.72 -13.51 7.69
CA ASP A 75 4.72 -12.08 7.43
C ASP A 75 4.10 -11.75 6.05
N VAL A 76 4.43 -12.50 4.99
CA VAL A 76 3.85 -12.31 3.64
C VAL A 76 2.38 -12.74 3.60
N MET A 77 2.01 -13.84 4.25
CA MET A 77 0.60 -14.25 4.37
C MET A 77 -0.24 -13.18 5.07
N ALA A 78 0.29 -12.55 6.13
CA ALA A 78 -0.41 -11.48 6.82
C ALA A 78 -0.61 -10.24 5.94
N LEU A 79 0.31 -9.97 5.00
CA LEU A 79 0.12 -8.94 3.98
C LEU A 79 -0.97 -9.36 2.99
N GLU A 80 -0.88 -10.56 2.41
CA GLU A 80 -1.86 -11.06 1.44
C GLU A 80 -3.29 -11.05 2.02
N ASP A 81 -3.45 -11.51 3.26
CA ASP A 81 -4.74 -11.50 3.96
C ASP A 81 -5.28 -10.07 4.13
N PHE A 82 -4.42 -9.13 4.52
CA PHE A 82 -4.83 -7.72 4.62
C PHE A 82 -5.27 -7.16 3.26
N LEU A 83 -4.49 -7.39 2.20
CA LEU A 83 -4.80 -6.89 0.86
C LEU A 83 -6.12 -7.46 0.32
N GLY A 84 -6.37 -8.75 0.57
CA GLY A 84 -7.57 -9.43 0.05
C GLY A 84 -8.83 -9.29 0.90
N THR A 85 -8.70 -9.02 2.21
CA THR A 85 -9.86 -9.06 3.13
C THR A 85 -10.16 -7.72 3.82
N VAL A 86 -9.15 -6.85 3.96
CA VAL A 86 -9.31 -5.57 4.68
C VAL A 86 -9.45 -4.40 3.72
N LEU A 87 -8.80 -4.44 2.56
CA LEU A 87 -8.93 -3.38 1.55
C LEU A 87 -10.27 -3.45 0.82
N ASP A 88 -10.77 -2.27 0.44
CA ASP A 88 -11.93 -2.10 -0.42
C ASP A 88 -11.63 -1.02 -1.49
N PRO A 89 -11.45 -1.41 -2.77
CA PRO A 89 -11.52 -2.78 -3.30
C PRO A 89 -10.34 -3.65 -2.83
N PRO A 90 -10.48 -4.99 -2.85
CA PRO A 90 -9.39 -5.90 -2.52
C PRO A 90 -8.28 -5.82 -3.58
N ALA A 91 -7.05 -6.08 -3.14
CA ALA A 91 -5.85 -6.17 -3.99
C ALA A 91 -5.12 -7.49 -3.75
N ASP A 92 -4.19 -7.82 -4.65
CA ASP A 92 -3.24 -8.91 -4.49
C ASP A 92 -1.80 -8.37 -4.38
N LEU A 93 -0.84 -9.27 -4.16
CA LEU A 93 0.56 -8.88 -3.98
C LEU A 93 1.17 -8.14 -5.19
N LEU A 94 0.71 -8.42 -6.41
CA LEU A 94 1.25 -7.82 -7.64
C LEU A 94 0.54 -6.52 -8.02
N SER A 95 -0.72 -6.37 -7.63
CA SER A 95 -1.54 -5.17 -7.89
C SER A 95 -1.49 -4.13 -6.77
N ALA A 96 -0.96 -4.48 -5.60
CA ALA A 96 -0.82 -3.56 -4.48
C ALA A 96 0.02 -2.33 -4.82
N THR A 97 -0.48 -1.17 -4.41
CA THR A 97 0.13 0.15 -4.61
C THR A 97 0.96 0.59 -3.39
N GLU A 98 1.70 1.72 -3.50
CA GLU A 98 2.38 2.33 -2.35
C GLU A 98 1.38 2.61 -1.20
N ASP A 99 0.19 3.13 -1.54
CA ASP A 99 -0.83 3.49 -0.56
C ASP A 99 -1.38 2.27 0.19
N ASP A 100 -1.56 1.13 -0.50
CA ASP A 100 -2.00 -0.12 0.11
C ASP A 100 -0.99 -0.65 1.13
N LEU A 101 0.30 -0.56 0.80
CA LEU A 101 1.38 -1.00 1.69
C LEU A 101 1.58 -0.05 2.88
N VAL A 102 1.37 1.26 2.68
CA VAL A 102 1.31 2.24 3.77
C VAL A 102 0.10 1.97 4.68
N ALA A 103 -1.06 1.63 4.10
CA ALA A 103 -2.24 1.24 4.86
C ALA A 103 -1.97 -0.04 5.67
N TYR A 104 -1.32 -1.04 5.09
CA TYR A 104 -0.89 -2.26 5.79
C TYR A 104 0.05 -1.95 6.97
N ARG A 105 1.05 -1.09 6.75
CA ARG A 105 1.95 -0.63 7.81
C ARG A 105 1.17 0.03 8.95
N ARG A 106 0.26 0.95 8.62
CA ARG A 106 -0.58 1.63 9.62
C ARG A 106 -1.45 0.63 10.38
N TYR A 107 -2.04 -0.33 9.66
CA TYR A 107 -2.83 -1.40 10.26
C TYR A 107 -2.00 -2.20 11.27
N ARG A 108 -0.83 -2.71 10.87
CA ARG A 108 0.04 -3.53 11.72
C ARG A 108 0.57 -2.78 12.93
N THR A 109 0.93 -1.50 12.76
CA THR A 109 1.64 -0.72 13.78
C THR A 109 0.74 0.13 14.68
N ALA A 110 -0.54 0.31 14.32
CA ALA A 110 -1.42 1.22 15.05
C ALA A 110 -2.89 0.77 15.16
N LEU A 111 -3.47 0.13 14.13
CA LEU A 111 -4.94 -0.08 14.08
C LEU A 111 -5.39 -1.48 14.53
N GLN A 112 -4.56 -2.50 14.32
CA GLN A 112 -4.92 -3.86 14.71
C GLN A 112 -5.02 -3.99 16.25
N PRO A 113 -5.81 -4.95 16.78
CA PRO A 113 -6.06 -5.07 18.22
C PRO A 113 -4.80 -5.18 19.09
N SER A 114 -3.75 -5.80 18.56
CA SER A 114 -2.43 -5.89 19.21
C SER A 114 -1.36 -5.38 18.25
N PRO A 115 -1.06 -4.07 18.24
CA PRO A 115 -0.09 -3.50 17.31
C PRO A 115 1.30 -4.14 17.44
N VAL A 116 1.94 -4.39 16.30
CA VAL A 116 3.27 -5.00 16.29
C VAL A 116 4.33 -4.04 16.81
N ARG A 117 5.32 -4.58 17.51
CA ARG A 117 6.47 -3.81 17.97
C ARG A 117 7.36 -3.40 16.78
N PRO A 118 8.20 -2.36 16.93
CA PRO A 118 9.11 -1.93 15.86
C PRO A 118 10.03 -3.02 15.32
N ALA A 119 10.48 -3.96 16.18
CA ALA A 119 11.32 -5.08 15.76
C ALA A 119 10.57 -6.04 14.80
N THR A 120 9.33 -6.38 15.14
CA THR A 120 8.46 -7.20 14.28
C THR A 120 8.16 -6.47 12.97
N TRP A 121 7.90 -5.16 13.00
CA TRP A 121 7.71 -4.39 11.77
C TRP A 121 8.95 -4.41 10.86
N ARG A 122 10.15 -4.30 11.43
CA ARG A 122 11.40 -4.43 10.65
C ARG A 122 11.50 -5.79 9.96
N ARG A 123 11.10 -6.87 10.63
CA ARG A 123 11.05 -8.20 10.03
C ARG A 123 10.00 -8.29 8.92
N ASN A 124 8.75 -7.85 9.17
CA ASN A 124 7.71 -7.80 8.14
C ASN A 124 8.23 -7.06 6.89
N ARG A 125 8.89 -5.92 7.09
CA ARG A 125 9.46 -5.13 6.02
C ARG A 125 10.52 -5.90 5.21
N VAL A 126 11.41 -6.65 5.86
CA VAL A 126 12.39 -7.49 5.16
C VAL A 126 11.70 -8.52 4.26
N SER A 127 10.62 -9.13 4.74
CA SER A 127 9.81 -10.08 3.96
C SER A 127 9.14 -9.42 2.75
N ILE A 128 8.61 -8.20 2.93
CA ILE A 128 7.99 -7.40 1.85
C ILE A 128 9.04 -6.94 0.83
N ASP A 129 10.17 -6.43 1.29
CA ASP A 129 11.30 -6.00 0.46
C ASP A 129 11.76 -7.19 -0.40
N GLY A 130 11.99 -8.36 0.21
CA GLY A 130 12.41 -9.57 -0.49
C GLY A 130 11.42 -10.05 -1.56
N PHE A 131 10.10 -10.00 -1.28
CA PHE A 131 9.09 -10.37 -2.27
C PHE A 131 9.10 -9.43 -3.47
N TYR A 132 9.09 -8.11 -3.25
CA TYR A 132 9.03 -7.15 -4.34
C TYR A 132 10.34 -7.05 -5.13
N ASP A 133 11.49 -7.23 -4.48
CA ASP A 133 12.77 -7.33 -5.18
C ASP A 133 12.77 -8.57 -6.09
N TRP A 134 12.36 -9.73 -5.57
CA TRP A 134 12.22 -10.95 -6.39
C TRP A 134 11.20 -10.80 -7.54
N ALA A 135 10.06 -10.15 -7.31
CA ALA A 135 9.04 -9.97 -8.33
C ALA A 135 9.53 -9.07 -9.47
N VAL A 136 10.36 -8.07 -9.17
CA VAL A 136 11.02 -7.24 -10.19
C VAL A 136 12.10 -8.02 -10.91
N ASP A 137 12.98 -8.72 -10.18
CA ASP A 137 14.08 -9.50 -10.75
C ASP A 137 13.59 -10.62 -11.68
N THR A 138 12.42 -11.20 -11.40
CA THR A 138 11.78 -12.23 -12.24
C THR A 138 10.90 -11.67 -13.35
N GLY A 139 10.74 -10.35 -13.45
CA GLY A 139 9.95 -9.68 -14.47
C GLY A 139 8.43 -9.79 -14.28
N LEU A 140 7.97 -10.18 -13.09
CA LEU A 140 6.53 -10.12 -12.73
C LEU A 140 6.07 -8.69 -12.51
N LEU A 141 6.98 -7.79 -12.12
CA LEU A 141 6.77 -6.35 -12.00
C LEU A 141 7.86 -5.59 -12.74
N GLU A 142 7.49 -4.47 -13.36
CA GLU A 142 8.47 -3.56 -13.97
C GLU A 142 9.28 -2.80 -12.91
N ALA A 143 8.64 -2.49 -11.78
CA ALA A 143 9.24 -1.78 -10.66
C ALA A 143 8.49 -2.09 -9.36
N ARG A 144 9.15 -1.81 -8.21
CA ARG A 144 8.53 -1.91 -6.88
C ARG A 144 7.36 -0.93 -6.77
N PRO A 145 6.30 -1.27 -6.03
CA PRO A 145 5.15 -0.38 -5.86
C PRO A 145 5.44 0.86 -5.02
N TYR A 146 6.58 0.91 -4.30
CA TYR A 146 7.03 2.04 -3.52
C TYR A 146 8.45 2.48 -3.87
N ARG A 147 8.73 3.77 -3.70
CA ARG A 147 10.02 4.35 -4.07
C ARG A 147 10.99 4.44 -2.90
N VAL A 148 12.18 3.87 -3.06
CA VAL A 148 13.32 4.08 -2.17
C VAL A 148 14.00 5.41 -2.50
N ARG A 149 14.09 6.31 -1.51
CA ARG A 149 14.77 7.60 -1.64
C ARG A 149 16.29 7.43 -1.54
N CYS A 150 17.04 8.45 -1.97
CA CYS A 150 18.51 8.44 -1.95
C CYS A 150 19.14 8.22 -0.56
N ASN A 151 18.40 8.50 0.52
CA ASN A 151 18.84 8.26 1.89
C ASN A 151 18.42 6.87 2.44
N GLY A 152 17.97 5.96 1.57
CA GLY A 152 17.50 4.62 1.93
C GLY A 152 16.14 4.59 2.62
N ARG A 153 15.45 5.74 2.78
CA ARG A 153 14.09 5.78 3.34
C ARG A 153 13.05 5.65 2.24
N ASP A 154 11.89 5.13 2.60
CA ASP A 154 10.72 4.94 1.75
C ASP A 154 9.43 5.03 2.58
N ALA A 155 8.30 4.75 1.92
CA ALA A 155 6.97 4.75 2.53
C ALA A 155 6.81 3.74 3.68
N LEU A 156 7.61 2.68 3.72
CA LEU A 156 7.54 1.62 4.73
C LEU A 156 8.52 1.81 5.89
N SER A 157 9.37 2.84 5.83
CA SER A 157 10.40 3.11 6.82
C SER A 157 9.81 3.42 8.19
N GLY A 158 10.51 3.05 9.26
CA GLY A 158 10.08 3.33 10.63
C GLY A 158 10.01 4.84 10.94
N GLY A 159 9.06 5.25 11.77
CA GLY A 159 8.80 6.65 12.13
C GLY A 159 7.31 7.00 12.09
N PRO A 160 6.88 8.16 12.59
CA PRO A 160 5.51 8.59 12.40
C PRO A 160 5.23 8.68 10.89
N VAL A 161 4.25 7.91 10.38
CA VAL A 161 3.57 8.31 9.15
C VAL A 161 2.93 9.62 9.54
N GLN A 162 3.43 10.74 9.03
CA GLN A 162 2.65 11.95 9.13
C GLN A 162 1.45 11.69 8.24
N ASP A 163 0.34 11.30 8.87
CA ASP A 163 -0.98 11.56 8.34
C ASP A 163 -0.98 13.07 8.16
N LEU A 164 -0.59 13.53 6.98
CA LEU A 164 -0.89 14.88 6.58
C LEU A 164 -2.41 14.88 6.51
N ASP A 165 -3.04 15.23 7.62
CA ASP A 165 -4.46 15.58 7.64
C ASP A 165 -4.58 16.80 6.73
N VAL A 166 -4.66 16.55 5.41
CA VAL A 166 -4.87 17.55 4.39
C VAL A 166 -6.32 17.97 4.51
N ARG A 167 -6.59 18.76 5.55
CA ARG A 167 -7.88 19.39 5.72
C ARG A 167 -8.07 20.37 4.58
N HIS A 168 -9.17 20.20 3.85
CA HIS A 168 -9.60 21.20 2.88
C HIS A 168 -9.81 22.53 3.61
N LEU A 169 -9.04 23.55 3.22
CA LEU A 169 -9.27 24.91 3.71
C LEU A 169 -10.61 25.41 3.17
N THR A 170 -11.44 25.97 4.04
CA THR A 170 -12.57 26.78 3.58
C THR A 170 -12.05 27.95 2.76
N HIS A 171 -12.87 28.50 1.87
CA HIS A 171 -12.49 29.66 1.06
C HIS A 171 -11.93 30.82 1.92
N ARG A 172 -12.55 31.08 3.08
CA ARG A 172 -12.07 32.10 4.02
C ARG A 172 -10.68 31.78 4.60
N GLN A 173 -10.42 30.53 4.95
CA GLN A 173 -9.10 30.11 5.45
C GLN A 173 -8.04 30.14 4.36
N TRP A 174 -8.39 29.79 3.12
CA TRP A 174 -7.53 30.00 1.96
C TRP A 174 -7.18 31.49 1.82
N VAL A 175 -8.17 32.39 1.90
CA VAL A 175 -7.94 33.84 1.69
C VAL A 175 -7.01 34.38 2.75
N LEU A 176 -7.18 33.94 3.99
CA LEU A 176 -6.33 34.34 5.09
C LEU A 176 -4.90 33.79 4.94
N LEU A 177 -4.75 32.50 4.63
CA LEU A 177 -3.43 31.90 4.37
C LEU A 177 -2.72 32.59 3.22
N HIS A 178 -3.44 32.87 2.13
CA HIS A 178 -2.88 33.49 0.94
C HIS A 178 -2.50 34.95 1.16
N ARG A 179 -3.36 35.76 1.77
CA ARG A 179 -3.06 37.18 2.00
C ARG A 179 -2.07 37.38 3.13
N VAL A 180 -2.31 36.77 4.28
CA VAL A 180 -1.54 37.02 5.50
C VAL A 180 -0.31 36.13 5.59
N GLY A 181 -0.47 34.83 5.36
CA GLY A 181 0.64 33.87 5.52
C GLY A 181 1.65 33.92 4.37
N LEU A 182 1.17 33.98 3.13
CA LEU A 182 2.00 33.90 1.93
C LEU A 182 2.19 35.26 1.23
N GLY A 183 1.20 36.15 1.32
CA GLY A 183 1.19 37.47 0.68
C GLY A 183 1.80 38.59 1.51
N GLY A 184 1.93 38.39 2.83
CA GLY A 184 2.49 39.39 3.73
C GLY A 184 1.55 40.54 4.07
N ASP A 185 0.24 40.34 3.99
CA ASP A 185 -0.74 41.28 4.54
C ASP A 185 -0.96 41.00 6.05
N LEU A 186 -1.40 41.99 6.81
CA LEU A 186 -1.95 41.82 8.14
C LEU A 186 -3.42 41.36 8.04
N PRO A 187 -4.02 40.79 9.11
CA PRO A 187 -5.43 40.37 9.10
C PRO A 187 -6.44 41.49 8.79
N ASP A 188 -6.03 42.76 8.96
CA ASP A 188 -6.80 43.95 8.60
C ASP A 188 -6.67 44.36 7.12
N GLY A 189 -5.84 43.64 6.35
CA GLY A 189 -5.58 43.87 4.93
C GLY A 189 -4.50 44.92 4.62
N SER A 190 -3.83 45.48 5.64
CA SER A 190 -2.68 46.35 5.43
C SER A 190 -1.40 45.55 5.19
N PRO A 191 -0.40 46.04 4.44
CA PRO A 191 0.86 45.30 4.24
C PRO A 191 1.64 45.16 5.54
N ASP A 192 2.15 43.96 5.86
CA ASP A 192 3.07 43.70 6.98
C ASP A 192 4.49 44.13 6.59
N PRO A 193 5.03 45.22 7.16
CA PRO A 193 6.35 45.74 6.80
C PRO A 193 7.51 44.86 7.28
N SER A 194 7.24 43.89 8.16
CA SER A 194 8.24 42.94 8.67
C SER A 194 8.33 41.66 7.84
N PHE A 195 7.41 41.46 6.88
CA PHE A 195 7.30 40.24 6.10
C PHE A 195 8.49 40.08 5.14
N ARG A 196 9.11 38.89 5.17
CA ARG A 196 10.31 38.54 4.38
C ARG A 196 10.06 37.40 3.37
N GLY A 197 8.82 37.20 2.96
CA GLY A 197 8.41 36.06 2.12
C GLY A 197 8.98 36.06 0.70
N GLY A 198 9.04 34.86 0.11
CA GLY A 198 9.62 34.57 -1.20
C GLY A 198 8.70 34.83 -2.39
N ASP A 199 9.33 34.87 -3.57
CA ASP A 199 8.85 35.31 -4.88
C ASP A 199 7.33 35.17 -5.16
N ARG A 200 6.69 36.29 -5.54
CA ARG A 200 5.25 36.38 -5.88
C ARG A 200 4.83 35.45 -7.03
N HIS A 201 5.79 34.88 -7.76
CA HIS A 201 5.56 33.88 -8.80
C HIS A 201 5.16 32.50 -8.25
N ALA A 202 5.58 32.13 -7.03
CA ALA A 202 5.13 30.89 -6.38
C ALA A 202 3.61 30.92 -6.05
N MET A 203 3.05 32.12 -5.90
CA MET A 203 1.62 32.36 -5.62
C MET A 203 0.72 31.94 -6.79
N PHE A 204 1.19 32.10 -8.04
CA PHE A 204 0.42 31.73 -9.22
C PHE A 204 0.25 30.21 -9.32
N PHE A 205 1.31 29.45 -9.04
CA PHE A 205 1.26 27.98 -9.08
C PHE A 205 0.44 27.38 -7.94
N ALA A 206 0.50 27.96 -6.74
CA ALA A 206 -0.35 27.53 -5.62
C ALA A 206 -1.84 27.81 -5.90
N ALA A 207 -2.16 28.98 -6.46
CA ALA A 207 -3.53 29.32 -6.87
C ALA A 207 -4.05 28.40 -8.01
N LEU A 208 -3.19 28.10 -9.00
CA LEU A 208 -3.53 27.20 -10.11
C LEU A 208 -3.75 25.77 -9.63
N ALA A 209 -2.94 25.27 -8.68
CA ALA A 209 -3.11 23.94 -8.10
C ALA A 209 -4.43 23.81 -7.32
N VAL A 210 -4.82 24.83 -6.55
CA VAL A 210 -6.12 24.85 -5.85
C VAL A 210 -7.28 24.93 -6.83
N ALA A 211 -7.20 25.77 -7.86
CA ALA A 211 -8.23 25.88 -8.90
C ALA A 211 -8.38 24.55 -9.66
N ALA A 212 -7.28 23.90 -10.02
CA ALA A 212 -7.29 22.60 -10.72
C ALA A 212 -7.80 21.45 -9.84
N GLN A 213 -7.54 21.48 -8.52
CA GLN A 213 -8.08 20.50 -7.56
C GLN A 213 -9.59 20.67 -7.36
N LEU A 214 -10.11 21.91 -7.41
CA LEU A 214 -11.54 22.19 -7.38
C LEU A 214 -12.23 21.73 -8.68
N ASP A 215 -11.57 21.87 -9.83
CA ASP A 215 -12.10 21.46 -11.13
C ASP A 215 -12.16 19.93 -11.29
N ARG A 216 -11.16 19.21 -10.76
CA ARG A 216 -11.13 17.73 -10.78
C ARG A 216 -12.26 17.09 -9.95
N ASN A 217 -12.76 17.80 -8.92
CA ASN A 217 -13.90 17.37 -8.10
C ASN A 217 -15.27 17.64 -8.76
N TYR A 218 -15.34 18.46 -9.82
CA TYR A 218 -16.58 18.73 -10.56
C TYR A 218 -16.85 17.73 -11.71
N ILE A 219 -15.87 16.90 -12.09
CA ILE A 219 -15.99 15.99 -13.25
C ILE A 219 -16.51 14.58 -12.88
N ARG A 220 -16.81 14.29 -11.61
CA ARG A 220 -17.50 13.05 -11.18
C ARG A 220 -18.98 13.28 -10.82
N ARG A 221 -19.79 13.69 -11.79
CA ARG A 221 -21.24 13.39 -11.82
C ARG A 221 -21.75 13.26 -13.26
N PRO A 222 -22.08 12.05 -13.76
CA PRO A 222 -22.98 11.94 -14.89
C PRO A 222 -24.43 12.05 -14.42
N LYS A 223 -25.14 13.04 -14.99
CA LYS A 223 -26.59 13.20 -15.18
C LYS A 223 -27.56 12.70 -14.09
N ALA A 224 -28.18 13.66 -13.42
CA ALA A 224 -29.64 13.67 -13.25
C ALA A 224 -30.14 15.08 -13.66
N LEU A 225 -30.62 15.16 -14.90
CA LEU A 225 -31.37 16.30 -15.43
C LEU A 225 -32.85 15.99 -15.21
N GLU A 226 -33.49 16.71 -14.28
CA GLU A 226 -34.94 16.89 -14.08
C GLU A 226 -35.04 17.55 -12.69
N THR A 227 -35.55 18.75 -12.43
CA THR A 227 -36.37 19.73 -13.14
C THR A 227 -36.14 21.05 -12.38
N TRP A 228 -35.78 22.15 -13.05
CA TRP A 228 -35.94 23.49 -12.49
C TRP A 228 -36.93 24.24 -13.36
N GLN A 229 -38.12 24.46 -12.81
CA GLN A 229 -39.09 25.42 -13.34
C GLN A 229 -38.46 26.81 -13.28
N ALA A 230 -38.53 27.54 -14.39
CA ALA A 230 -38.18 28.94 -14.48
C ALA A 230 -39.11 29.76 -13.58
N VAL A 231 -38.54 30.50 -12.63
CA VAL A 231 -39.22 31.64 -11.99
C VAL A 231 -38.87 32.88 -12.81
N PRO A 232 -39.83 33.58 -13.41
CA PRO A 232 -39.54 34.75 -14.22
C PRO A 232 -39.10 35.93 -13.36
N ALA A 233 -38.10 36.66 -13.86
CA ALA A 233 -37.62 37.91 -13.32
C ALA A 233 -38.60 39.05 -13.64
N SER A 234 -39.37 39.47 -12.65
CA SER A 234 -40.01 40.79 -12.64
C SER A 234 -40.36 41.21 -11.22
N HIS A 235 -39.51 42.05 -10.63
CA HIS A 235 -39.87 43.22 -9.81
C HIS A 235 -38.69 43.64 -8.92
N PHE A 236 -37.86 44.54 -9.43
CA PHE A 236 -37.28 45.61 -8.62
C PHE A 236 -37.24 46.85 -9.51
N SER A 237 -38.33 47.62 -9.47
CA SER A 237 -38.32 49.01 -9.93
C SER A 237 -37.66 49.85 -8.83
N ALA A 238 -36.66 50.61 -9.23
CA ALA A 238 -36.18 51.76 -8.49
C ALA A 238 -37.20 52.91 -8.63
N THR A 239 -37.55 53.56 -7.53
CA THR A 239 -37.95 54.97 -7.50
C THR A 239 -37.78 55.51 -6.08
N GLU A 240 -36.95 56.54 -6.00
CA GLU A 240 -36.87 57.67 -5.05
C GLU A 240 -36.64 57.42 -3.55
#